data_AF-A0A9D6RJW3-F1
#
_entry.id   AF-A0A9D6RJW3-F1
#
_cell.length_a   1.000
_cell.length_b   1.000
_cell.length_c   1.000
_cell.angle_alpha   90.00
_cell.angle_beta   90.00
_cell.angle_gamma   90.00
#
_symmetry.space_group_name_H-M   'P 1'
#
loop_
_entity.id
_entity.type
_entity.pdbx_description
1 polymer ?
#
loop_
_entity_poly.entity_id
_entity_poly.type
_entity_poly.pdbx_seq_one_letter_code
_entity_poly.pdbx_strand_id
1 'polypeptide(L)'
;MPRVLGALALAVLLITAEVAAAGPSFAAYDLRVSKLLWRQVDLLGKSAQILEEWSRGRLSDESATAALRRFLAAAGEVEKEVGGLRPPSGGEPLQKAAEQAAHVRVALIRRSVEFLSAGDPRQSAIKSFLLENVASNSEAQSRWLEARLKLVPRALGQKPAAGLRHYYEWQAALLPIQLDQVRIAARLQRLLLEDGDRDTMSRSAAEATRSGIAVRQRAEAVRPSKALQEPHRRALEEQIALARLCEAIQLYSEDRSPESVTRIRRAVRTLSDRSREAEEGSIQSLAAALGAK
;
A
#
# COMPACT_ATOMS: atom_id res chain seq x y z
N MET A 1 22.68 -14.85 12.09
CA MET A 1 21.34 -14.22 12.16
C MET A 1 20.90 -13.76 10.77
N PRO A 2 20.10 -14.53 10.02
CA PRO A 2 19.33 -13.98 8.90
C PRO A 2 17.91 -14.59 8.88
N ARG A 3 17.00 -14.13 9.74
CA ARG A 3 15.64 -14.72 9.82
C ARG A 3 14.59 -13.72 10.32
N VAL A 4 14.24 -12.67 9.59
CA VAL A 4 13.04 -11.87 9.96
C VAL A 4 12.17 -11.45 8.78
N LEU A 5 12.68 -11.34 7.55
CA LEU A 5 12.03 -10.55 6.51
C LEU A 5 10.88 -11.19 5.71
N GLY A 6 10.39 -12.36 6.10
CA GLY A 6 9.50 -13.14 5.24
C GLY A 6 8.09 -13.37 5.76
N ALA A 7 7.19 -12.41 5.65
CA ALA A 7 5.78 -12.67 5.94
C ALA A 7 4.84 -11.68 5.24
N LEU A 8 4.90 -11.54 3.91
CA LEU A 8 3.97 -10.66 3.17
C LEU A 8 3.65 -11.20 1.77
N ALA A 9 2.46 -11.79 1.58
CA ALA A 9 1.61 -11.70 0.37
C ALA A 9 0.64 -12.89 0.21
N LEU A 10 -0.67 -12.62 0.03
CA LEU A 10 -1.59 -13.55 -0.66
C LEU A 10 -2.81 -12.86 -1.34
N ALA A 11 -2.79 -12.87 -2.69
CA ALA A 11 -3.87 -12.84 -3.72
C ALA A 11 -4.99 -11.77 -3.76
N VAL A 12 -5.27 -11.20 -4.95
CA VAL A 12 -6.59 -11.20 -5.68
C VAL A 12 -6.39 -10.79 -7.16
N LEU A 13 -7.11 -11.45 -8.08
CA LEU A 13 -7.25 -11.11 -9.51
C LEU A 13 -8.75 -11.06 -9.91
N LEU A 14 -9.05 -10.10 -10.80
CA LEU A 14 -10.21 -9.95 -11.72
C LEU A 14 -11.56 -9.46 -11.17
N ILE A 15 -11.98 -8.27 -11.64
CA ILE A 15 -13.25 -7.98 -12.36
C ILE A 15 -12.98 -6.76 -13.28
N THR A 16 -13.00 -6.99 -14.60
CA THR A 16 -13.11 -5.95 -15.65
C THR A 16 -14.54 -5.95 -16.17
N ALA A 17 -15.30 -4.91 -15.82
CA ALA A 17 -16.50 -4.51 -16.54
C ALA A 17 -16.22 -3.13 -17.13
N GLU A 18 -16.12 -3.06 -18.45
CA GLU A 18 -16.09 -1.81 -19.20
C GLU A 18 -17.45 -1.11 -19.03
N VAL A 19 -17.44 0.04 -18.36
CA VAL A 19 -18.59 0.95 -18.37
C VAL A 19 -18.35 1.97 -19.49
N ALA A 20 -19.18 1.87 -20.52
CA ALA A 20 -19.21 2.78 -21.65
C ALA A 20 -19.71 4.18 -21.23
N ALA A 21 -18.97 5.18 -21.71
CA ALA A 21 -19.40 6.51 -22.14
C ALA A 21 -20.38 7.33 -21.27
N ALA A 22 -19.81 8.05 -20.30
CA ALA A 22 -19.96 9.50 -20.21
C ALA A 22 -18.53 10.08 -20.20
N GLY A 23 -18.28 11.26 -20.76
CA GLY A 23 -16.94 11.88 -20.69
C GLY A 23 -16.40 11.77 -19.25
N PRO A 24 -15.10 11.45 -19.02
CA PRO A 24 -14.68 10.84 -17.77
C PRO A 24 -15.04 11.75 -16.61
N SER A 25 -16.08 11.39 -15.86
CA SER A 25 -16.34 12.03 -14.58
C SER A 25 -15.12 11.75 -13.70
N PHE A 26 -14.77 12.68 -12.81
CA PHE A 26 -13.63 12.50 -11.91
C PHE A 26 -13.67 11.17 -11.16
N ALA A 27 -14.86 10.71 -10.80
CA ALA A 27 -15.08 9.44 -10.14
C ALA A 27 -14.79 8.23 -11.05
N ALA A 28 -15.22 8.25 -12.32
CA ALA A 28 -14.90 7.18 -13.26
C ALA A 28 -13.38 7.09 -13.52
N TYR A 29 -12.73 8.24 -13.63
CA TYR A 29 -11.28 8.33 -13.76
C TYR A 29 -10.55 7.86 -12.50
N ASP A 30 -10.93 8.32 -11.30
CA ASP A 30 -10.40 7.88 -10.00
C ASP A 30 -10.55 6.36 -9.82
N LEU A 31 -11.71 5.80 -10.20
CA LEU A 31 -11.94 4.36 -10.14
C LEU A 31 -10.97 3.60 -11.06
N ARG A 32 -10.82 4.06 -12.31
CA ARG A 32 -9.95 3.40 -13.28
C ARG A 32 -8.50 3.43 -12.82
N VAL A 33 -8.01 4.59 -12.39
CA VAL A 33 -6.65 4.72 -11.86
C VAL A 33 -6.46 3.86 -10.62
N SER A 34 -7.38 3.88 -9.67
CA SER A 34 -7.30 3.09 -8.43
C SER A 34 -7.22 1.58 -8.72
N LYS A 35 -8.02 1.08 -9.67
CA LYS A 35 -7.95 -0.33 -10.10
C LYS A 35 -6.59 -0.71 -10.70
N LEU A 36 -6.03 0.16 -11.55
CA LEU A 36 -4.71 -0.08 -12.17
C LEU A 36 -3.60 -0.07 -11.11
N LEU A 37 -3.58 0.96 -10.26
CA LEU A 37 -2.61 1.08 -9.18
C LEU A 37 -2.72 -0.09 -8.20
N TRP A 38 -3.94 -0.56 -7.90
CA TRP A 38 -4.17 -1.73 -7.06
C TRP A 38 -3.56 -3.00 -7.66
N ARG A 39 -3.74 -3.21 -8.98
CA ARG A 39 -3.11 -4.33 -9.70
C ARG A 39 -1.57 -4.29 -9.62
N GLN A 40 -0.97 -3.11 -9.66
CA GLN A 40 0.48 -2.97 -9.47
C GLN A 40 0.94 -3.25 -8.04
N VAL A 41 0.13 -2.90 -7.03
CA VAL A 41 0.42 -3.26 -5.64
C VAL A 41 0.44 -4.78 -5.48
N ASP A 42 -0.50 -5.50 -6.11
CA ASP A 42 -0.50 -6.97 -6.11
C ASP A 42 0.76 -7.55 -6.79
N LEU A 43 1.19 -7.00 -7.92
CA LEU A 43 2.43 -7.42 -8.60
C LEU A 43 3.68 -7.14 -7.75
N LEU A 44 3.74 -6.01 -7.05
CA LEU A 44 4.82 -5.69 -6.13
C LEU A 44 4.84 -6.66 -4.93
N GLY A 45 3.68 -6.99 -4.37
CA GLY A 45 3.53 -7.99 -3.30
C GLY A 45 4.00 -9.38 -3.74
N LYS A 46 3.60 -9.83 -4.94
CA LYS A 46 4.09 -11.08 -5.53
C LYS A 46 5.60 -11.06 -5.76
N SER A 47 6.15 -9.92 -6.15
CA SER A 47 7.60 -9.76 -6.33
C SER A 47 8.36 -9.88 -5.01
N ALA A 48 7.83 -9.27 -3.94
CA ALA A 48 8.39 -9.42 -2.59
C ALA A 48 8.34 -10.88 -2.12
N GLN A 49 7.26 -11.60 -2.40
CA GLN A 49 7.15 -13.04 -2.10
C GLN A 49 8.20 -13.88 -2.83
N ILE A 50 8.49 -13.57 -4.10
CA ILE A 50 9.55 -14.27 -4.85
C ILE A 50 10.92 -14.05 -4.20
N LEU A 51 11.25 -12.81 -3.82
CA LEU A 51 12.49 -12.51 -3.11
C LEU A 51 12.58 -13.23 -1.75
N GLU A 52 11.45 -13.32 -1.04
CA GLU A 52 11.35 -14.04 0.22
C GLU A 52 11.65 -15.54 0.04
N GLU A 53 10.97 -16.19 -0.90
CA GLU A 53 11.15 -17.63 -1.16
C GLU A 53 12.55 -17.95 -1.71
N TRP A 54 13.10 -17.07 -2.55
CA TRP A 54 14.49 -17.15 -3.00
C TRP A 54 15.48 -17.04 -1.84
N SER A 55 15.33 -16.04 -0.96
CA SER A 55 16.24 -15.84 0.20
C SER A 55 16.23 -17.02 1.20
N ARG A 56 15.19 -17.85 1.16
CA ARG A 56 15.05 -19.07 1.96
C ARG A 56 15.62 -20.31 1.26
N GLY A 57 16.16 -20.18 0.05
CA GLY A 57 16.62 -21.29 -0.77
C GLY A 57 15.49 -22.17 -1.32
N ARG A 58 14.23 -21.69 -1.34
CA ARG A 58 13.09 -22.44 -1.88
C ARG A 58 12.86 -22.20 -3.37
N LEU A 59 13.47 -21.16 -3.93
CA LEU A 59 13.51 -20.87 -5.36
C LEU A 59 14.96 -20.75 -5.82
N SER A 60 15.25 -21.29 -7.00
CA SER A 60 16.54 -21.05 -7.68
C SER A 60 16.60 -19.62 -8.23
N ASP A 61 17.82 -19.12 -8.44
CA ASP A 61 18.08 -17.81 -9.04
C ASP A 61 17.36 -17.66 -10.39
N GLU A 62 17.42 -18.69 -11.24
CA GLU A 62 16.74 -18.72 -12.54
C GLU A 62 15.21 -18.61 -12.39
N SER A 63 14.62 -19.41 -11.49
CA SER A 63 13.17 -19.41 -11.27
C SER A 63 12.67 -18.09 -10.70
N ALA A 64 13.41 -17.54 -9.73
CA ALA A 64 13.10 -16.27 -9.11
C ALA A 64 13.22 -15.11 -10.12
N THR A 65 14.31 -15.08 -10.90
CA THR A 65 14.54 -14.08 -11.95
C THR A 65 13.47 -14.15 -13.03
N ALA A 66 13.12 -15.36 -13.50
CA ALA A 66 12.07 -15.55 -14.51
C ALA A 66 10.70 -15.07 -14.00
N ALA A 67 10.35 -15.36 -12.73
CA ALA A 67 9.12 -14.88 -12.13
C ALA A 67 9.07 -13.36 -12.03
N LEU A 68 10.13 -12.73 -11.53
CA LEU A 68 10.22 -11.27 -11.43
C LEU A 68 10.16 -10.58 -12.79
N ARG A 69 10.78 -11.16 -13.85
CA ARG A 69 10.69 -10.61 -15.22
C ARG A 69 9.25 -10.63 -15.75
N ARG A 70 8.47 -11.67 -15.46
CA ARG A 70 7.04 -11.71 -15.82
C ARG A 70 6.25 -10.62 -15.09
N PHE A 71 6.50 -10.42 -13.80
CA PHE A 71 5.86 -9.37 -13.04
C PHE A 71 6.29 -7.97 -13.48
N LEU A 72 7.56 -7.80 -13.86
CA LEU A 72 8.07 -6.56 -14.43
C LEU A 72 7.35 -6.20 -15.73
N ALA A 73 7.22 -7.17 -16.65
CA ALA A 73 6.48 -6.96 -17.89
C ALA A 73 5.02 -6.59 -17.62
N ALA A 74 4.33 -7.33 -16.75
CA ALA A 74 2.95 -7.04 -16.37
C ALA A 74 2.79 -5.66 -15.70
N ALA A 75 3.73 -5.25 -14.85
CA ALA A 75 3.71 -3.95 -14.19
C ALA A 75 3.97 -2.81 -15.17
N GLY A 76 4.84 -3.03 -16.16
CA GLY A 76 5.13 -2.09 -17.25
C GLY A 76 3.92 -1.87 -18.17
N GLU A 77 3.13 -2.91 -18.44
CA GLU A 77 1.87 -2.72 -19.19
C GLU A 77 0.86 -1.89 -18.40
N VAL A 78 0.77 -2.09 -17.08
CA VAL A 78 -0.09 -1.25 -16.23
C VAL A 78 0.42 0.20 -16.19
N GLU A 79 1.74 0.42 -16.12
CA GLU A 79 2.33 1.77 -16.16
C GLU A 79 1.99 2.50 -17.46
N LYS A 80 2.12 1.81 -18.62
CA LYS A 80 1.70 2.36 -19.91
C LYS A 80 0.21 2.67 -19.94
N GLU A 81 -0.62 1.79 -19.39
CA GLU A 81 -2.07 2.02 -19.34
C GLU A 81 -2.41 3.25 -18.49
N VAL A 82 -1.78 3.40 -17.32
CA VAL A 82 -1.91 4.60 -16.48
C VAL A 82 -1.51 5.84 -17.26
N GLY A 83 -0.33 5.86 -17.90
CA GLY A 83 0.14 7.01 -18.68
C GLY A 83 -0.69 7.31 -19.93
N GLY A 84 -1.43 6.32 -20.45
CA GLY A 84 -2.37 6.48 -21.56
C GLY A 84 -3.74 7.06 -21.16
N LEU A 85 -4.04 7.14 -19.86
CA LEU A 85 -5.30 7.71 -19.39
C LEU A 85 -5.35 9.22 -19.63
N ARG A 86 -6.49 9.69 -20.12
CA ARG A 86 -6.77 11.12 -20.24
C ARG A 86 -7.51 11.58 -18.99
N PRO A 87 -6.89 12.41 -18.12
CA PRO A 87 -7.61 12.96 -16.99
C PRO A 87 -8.69 13.94 -17.47
N PRO A 88 -9.82 14.05 -16.74
CA PRO A 88 -10.71 15.19 -16.91
C PRO A 88 -9.99 16.50 -16.56
N SER A 89 -10.51 17.63 -17.04
CA SER A 89 -9.97 18.97 -16.74
C SER A 89 -9.79 19.18 -15.24
N GLY A 90 -8.57 19.45 -14.79
CA GLY A 90 -8.24 19.60 -13.37
C GLY A 90 -7.83 18.29 -12.68
N GLY A 91 -7.75 17.18 -13.40
CA GLY A 91 -7.27 15.87 -12.93
C GLY A 91 -5.79 15.62 -13.15
N GLU A 92 -5.07 16.57 -13.75
CA GLU A 92 -3.65 16.46 -14.08
C GLU A 92 -2.76 16.19 -12.85
N PRO A 93 -3.01 16.79 -11.66
CA PRO A 93 -2.24 16.45 -10.46
C PRO A 93 -2.44 14.99 -10.03
N LEU A 94 -3.65 14.44 -10.21
CA LEU A 94 -3.96 13.05 -9.88
C LEU A 94 -3.29 12.09 -10.87
N GLN A 95 -3.35 12.42 -12.17
CA GLN A 95 -2.64 11.68 -13.22
C GLN A 95 -1.14 11.63 -12.96
N LYS A 96 -0.51 12.77 -12.70
CA LYS A 96 0.93 12.84 -12.44
C LYS A 96 1.35 12.01 -11.21
N ALA A 97 0.53 12.04 -10.15
CA ALA A 97 0.79 11.24 -8.96
C ALA A 97 0.62 9.73 -9.25
N ALA A 98 -0.37 9.36 -10.06
CA ALA A 98 -0.59 7.98 -10.48
C ALA A 98 0.54 7.45 -11.36
N GLU A 99 0.97 8.22 -12.35
CA GLU A 99 2.12 7.89 -13.21
C GLU A 99 3.39 7.71 -12.38
N GLN A 100 3.65 8.62 -11.44
CA GLN A 100 4.80 8.51 -10.54
C GLN A 100 4.72 7.24 -9.69
N ALA A 101 3.55 6.93 -9.12
CA ALA A 101 3.35 5.72 -8.34
C ALA A 101 3.55 4.45 -9.19
N ALA A 102 3.03 4.45 -10.41
CA ALA A 102 3.18 3.35 -11.33
C ALA A 102 4.64 3.14 -11.74
N HIS A 103 5.33 4.23 -12.09
CA HIS A 103 6.73 4.23 -12.47
C HIS A 103 7.64 3.71 -11.35
N VAL A 104 7.45 4.22 -10.13
CA VAL A 104 8.22 3.77 -8.97
C VAL A 104 8.03 2.28 -8.76
N ARG A 105 6.80 1.75 -8.82
CA ARG A 105 6.55 0.31 -8.61
C ARG A 105 7.19 -0.56 -9.69
N VAL A 106 7.18 -0.13 -10.95
CA VAL A 106 7.91 -0.81 -12.03
C VAL A 106 9.41 -0.79 -11.76
N ALA A 107 9.96 0.36 -11.36
CA ALA A 107 11.37 0.49 -11.02
C ALA A 107 11.77 -0.43 -9.85
N LEU A 108 10.94 -0.57 -8.81
CA LEU A 108 11.20 -1.47 -7.69
C LEU A 108 11.29 -2.95 -8.13
N ILE A 109 10.39 -3.40 -9.00
CA ILE A 109 10.43 -4.77 -9.53
C ILE A 109 11.67 -4.95 -10.41
N ARG A 110 12.01 -3.95 -11.24
CA ARG A 110 13.22 -3.97 -12.07
C ARG A 110 14.48 -4.10 -11.23
N ARG A 111 14.60 -3.27 -10.19
CA ARG A 111 15.71 -3.34 -9.23
C ARG A 111 15.78 -4.70 -8.53
N SER A 112 14.64 -5.34 -8.28
CA SER A 112 14.60 -6.71 -7.73
C SER A 112 15.19 -7.73 -8.71
N VAL A 113 14.90 -7.62 -10.01
CA VAL A 113 15.49 -8.46 -11.07
C VAL A 113 17.01 -8.23 -11.15
N GLU A 114 17.44 -6.97 -11.13
CA GLU A 114 18.86 -6.58 -11.16
C GLU A 114 19.59 -7.11 -9.94
N PHE A 115 18.99 -6.98 -8.75
CA PHE A 115 19.54 -7.48 -7.49
C PHE A 115 19.78 -8.99 -7.52
N LEU A 116 18.80 -9.77 -7.99
CA LEU A 116 18.98 -11.23 -8.17
C LEU A 116 20.05 -11.55 -9.21
N SER A 117 20.09 -10.82 -10.32
CA SER A 117 21.03 -11.06 -11.42
C SER A 117 22.47 -10.74 -11.03
N ALA A 118 22.67 -9.76 -10.13
CA ALA A 118 23.99 -9.41 -9.61
C ALA A 118 24.56 -10.46 -8.65
N GLY A 119 23.71 -11.32 -8.07
CA GLY A 119 24.15 -12.41 -7.19
C GLY A 119 24.89 -11.92 -5.95
N ASP A 120 24.58 -10.74 -5.42
CA ASP A 120 25.23 -10.17 -4.22
C ASP A 120 24.38 -10.38 -2.95
N PRO A 121 24.58 -11.49 -2.21
CA PRO A 121 23.81 -11.79 -1.01
C PRO A 121 24.32 -11.06 0.24
N ARG A 122 25.24 -10.08 0.12
CA ARG A 122 25.76 -9.36 1.29
C ARG A 122 24.62 -8.70 2.05
N GLN A 123 24.58 -8.93 3.37
CA GLN A 123 23.53 -8.40 4.25
C GLN A 123 23.39 -6.87 4.16
N SER A 124 24.51 -6.16 3.98
CA SER A 124 24.52 -4.71 3.76
C SER A 124 23.84 -4.30 2.45
N ALA A 125 24.07 -5.03 1.36
CA ALA A 125 23.45 -4.78 0.06
C ALA A 125 21.93 -5.03 0.12
N ILE A 126 21.50 -6.13 0.76
CA ILE A 126 20.08 -6.43 1.01
C ILE A 126 19.42 -5.31 1.81
N LYS A 127 20.06 -4.87 2.90
CA LYS A 127 19.55 -3.81 3.77
C LYS A 127 19.40 -2.47 3.02
N SER A 128 20.42 -2.04 2.29
CA SER A 128 20.34 -0.81 1.48
C SER A 128 19.24 -0.90 0.41
N PHE A 129 19.17 -2.03 -0.29
CA PHE A 129 18.10 -2.30 -1.27
C PHE A 129 16.70 -2.16 -0.64
N LEU A 130 16.48 -2.75 0.53
CA LEU A 130 15.19 -2.67 1.23
C LEU A 130 14.89 -1.25 1.71
N LEU A 131 15.86 -0.54 2.29
CA LEU A 131 15.67 0.83 2.78
C LEU A 131 15.28 1.79 1.66
N GLU A 132 15.95 1.71 0.52
CA GLU A 132 15.64 2.54 -0.65
C GLU A 132 14.26 2.20 -1.22
N ASN A 133 13.93 0.91 -1.32
CA ASN A 133 12.63 0.47 -1.82
C ASN A 133 11.47 0.97 -0.94
N VAL A 134 11.65 0.90 0.39
CA VAL A 134 10.69 1.42 1.36
C VAL A 134 10.51 2.92 1.20
N ALA A 135 11.61 3.67 1.10
CA ALA A 135 11.57 5.12 0.97
C ALA A 135 10.85 5.54 -0.32
N SER A 136 11.24 4.98 -1.47
CA SER A 136 10.62 5.32 -2.76
C SER A 136 9.14 4.94 -2.81
N ASN A 137 8.76 3.74 -2.35
CA ASN A 137 7.37 3.30 -2.39
C ASN A 137 6.47 4.10 -1.45
N SER A 138 6.94 4.39 -0.24
CA SER A 138 6.16 5.18 0.74
C SER A 138 5.95 6.62 0.25
N GLU A 139 6.99 7.26 -0.30
CA GLU A 139 6.87 8.59 -0.90
C GLU A 139 5.87 8.61 -2.06
N ALA A 140 5.96 7.63 -2.97
CA ALA A 140 5.05 7.53 -4.09
C ALA A 140 3.59 7.30 -3.65
N GLN A 141 3.38 6.43 -2.65
CA GLN A 141 2.06 6.20 -2.06
C GLN A 141 1.52 7.45 -1.36
N SER A 142 2.35 8.18 -0.61
CA SER A 142 1.94 9.44 0.03
C SER A 142 1.52 10.49 -1.00
N ARG A 143 2.29 10.66 -2.08
CA ARG A 143 1.94 11.59 -3.16
C ARG A 143 0.61 11.23 -3.84
N TRP A 144 0.37 9.93 -4.05
CA TRP A 144 -0.90 9.44 -4.57
C TRP A 144 -2.08 9.80 -3.66
N LEU A 145 -1.99 9.48 -2.36
CA LEU A 145 -3.02 9.79 -1.38
C LEU A 145 -3.25 11.30 -1.22
N GLU A 146 -2.18 12.10 -1.23
CA GLU A 146 -2.26 13.58 -1.19
C GLU A 146 -2.96 14.14 -2.43
N ALA A 147 -2.68 13.60 -3.62
CA ALA A 147 -3.35 14.00 -4.84
C ALA A 147 -4.85 13.64 -4.81
N ARG A 148 -5.20 12.46 -4.32
CA ARG A 148 -6.62 12.08 -4.08
C ARG A 148 -7.29 13.01 -3.09
N LEU A 149 -6.62 13.35 -1.98
CA LEU A 149 -7.18 14.25 -0.97
C LEU A 149 -7.46 15.65 -1.55
N LYS A 150 -6.54 16.18 -2.35
CA LYS A 150 -6.73 17.48 -3.06
C LYS A 150 -7.87 17.44 -4.08
N LEU A 151 -8.23 16.25 -4.57
CA LEU A 151 -9.32 16.05 -5.52
C LEU A 151 -10.69 16.02 -4.85
N VAL A 152 -10.78 15.60 -3.59
CA VAL A 152 -12.06 15.45 -2.86
C VAL A 152 -12.93 16.73 -2.90
N PRO A 153 -12.42 17.95 -2.61
CA PRO A 153 -13.24 19.16 -2.68
C PRO A 153 -13.77 19.44 -4.09
N ARG A 154 -12.98 19.13 -5.13
CA ARG A 154 -13.40 19.30 -6.53
C ARG A 154 -14.51 18.34 -6.88
N ALA A 155 -14.37 17.07 -6.51
CA ALA A 155 -15.39 16.05 -6.73
C ALA A 155 -16.71 16.40 -6.03
N LEU A 156 -16.65 16.93 -4.80
CA LEU A 156 -17.83 17.41 -4.07
C LEU A 156 -18.44 18.70 -4.68
N GLY A 157 -17.61 19.61 -5.17
CA GLY A 157 -18.03 20.85 -5.82
C GLY A 157 -18.80 20.66 -7.12
N GLN A 158 -18.65 19.50 -7.78
CA GLN A 158 -19.42 19.12 -8.97
C GLN A 158 -20.87 18.71 -8.69
N LYS A 159 -21.33 18.84 -7.43
CA LYS A 159 -22.66 18.43 -6.98
C LYS A 159 -22.97 16.98 -7.42
N PRO A 160 -22.12 16.01 -7.06
CA PRO A 160 -22.28 14.63 -7.51
C PRO A 160 -23.57 14.03 -6.94
N ALA A 161 -24.03 12.94 -7.58
CA ALA A 161 -25.14 12.13 -7.06
C ALA A 161 -24.89 11.70 -5.61
N ALA A 162 -25.96 11.47 -4.85
CA ALA A 162 -25.88 11.23 -3.41
C ALA A 162 -24.90 10.11 -3.02
N GLY A 163 -24.85 8.99 -3.77
CA GLY A 163 -23.90 7.90 -3.52
C GLY A 163 -22.43 8.36 -3.60
N LEU A 164 -22.08 9.08 -4.67
CA LEU A 164 -20.74 9.64 -4.88
C LEU A 164 -20.40 10.71 -3.83
N ARG A 165 -21.37 11.54 -3.44
CA ARG A 165 -21.19 12.52 -2.37
C ARG A 165 -20.76 11.84 -1.07
N HIS A 166 -21.54 10.84 -0.61
CA HIS A 166 -21.21 10.10 0.61
C HIS A 166 -19.83 9.42 0.52
N TYR A 167 -19.48 8.85 -0.64
CA TYR A 167 -18.16 8.26 -0.86
C TYR A 167 -17.04 9.29 -0.66
N TYR A 168 -17.14 10.46 -1.28
CA TYR A 168 -16.10 11.48 -1.19
C TYR A 168 -16.04 12.17 0.18
N GLU A 169 -17.15 12.31 0.89
CA GLU A 169 -17.16 12.75 2.30
C GLU A 169 -16.45 11.74 3.20
N TRP A 170 -16.69 10.45 2.98
CA TRP A 170 -15.98 9.37 3.69
C TRP A 170 -14.48 9.36 3.37
N GLN A 171 -14.10 9.54 2.09
CA GLN A 171 -12.69 9.67 1.69
C GLN A 171 -12.02 10.91 2.27
N ALA A 172 -12.75 12.04 2.42
CA ALA A 172 -12.23 13.24 3.08
C ALA A 172 -11.76 12.95 4.51
N ALA A 173 -12.47 12.08 5.22
CA ALA A 173 -12.14 11.66 6.57
C ALA A 173 -11.02 10.60 6.62
N LEU A 174 -11.02 9.64 5.68
CA LEU A 174 -10.08 8.52 5.70
C LEU A 174 -8.70 8.82 5.09
N LEU A 175 -8.61 9.58 3.99
CA LEU A 175 -7.34 9.80 3.30
C LEU A 175 -6.24 10.40 4.22
N PRO A 176 -6.55 11.36 5.13
CA PRO A 176 -5.57 11.83 6.11
C PRO A 176 -5.09 10.74 7.08
N ILE A 177 -5.98 9.81 7.45
CA ILE A 177 -5.66 8.67 8.32
C ILE A 177 -4.74 7.69 7.59
N GLN A 178 -5.05 7.38 6.33
CA GLN A 178 -4.22 6.53 5.47
C GLN A 178 -2.83 7.13 5.18
N LEU A 179 -2.74 8.45 5.04
CA LEU A 179 -1.45 9.15 4.93
C LEU A 179 -0.57 8.95 6.17
N ASP A 180 -1.16 9.08 7.36
CA ASP A 180 -0.43 8.85 8.61
C ASP A 180 -0.05 7.37 8.76
N GLN A 181 -0.91 6.43 8.35
CA GLN A 181 -0.59 5.01 8.28
C GLN A 181 0.65 4.74 7.41
N VAL A 182 0.73 5.32 6.20
CA VAL A 182 1.90 5.13 5.31
C VAL A 182 3.17 5.63 5.98
N ARG A 183 3.12 6.78 6.66
CA ARG A 183 4.26 7.36 7.38
C ARG A 183 4.70 6.48 8.55
N ILE A 184 3.74 5.97 9.33
CA ILE A 184 4.00 5.05 10.44
C ILE A 184 4.63 3.76 9.90
N ALA A 185 4.04 3.15 8.87
CA ALA A 185 4.55 1.91 8.27
C ALA A 185 5.99 2.08 7.74
N ALA A 186 6.28 3.19 7.04
CA ALA A 186 7.63 3.49 6.55
C ALA A 186 8.62 3.65 7.72
N ARG A 187 8.23 4.33 8.79
CA ARG A 187 9.05 4.47 10.00
C ARG A 187 9.32 3.14 10.67
N LEU A 188 8.30 2.29 10.82
CA LEU A 188 8.44 0.95 11.40
C LEU A 188 9.38 0.06 10.57
N GLN A 189 9.27 0.13 9.24
CA GLN A 189 10.16 -0.61 8.35
C GLN A 189 11.62 -0.13 8.48
N ARG A 190 11.86 1.18 8.54
CA ARG A 190 13.22 1.71 8.81
C ARG A 190 13.73 1.25 10.17
N LEU A 191 12.90 1.33 11.21
CA LEU A 191 13.26 0.90 12.56
C LEU A 191 13.67 -0.59 12.63
N LEU A 192 13.04 -1.44 11.83
CA LEU A 192 13.38 -2.87 11.74
C LEU A 192 14.63 -3.16 10.90
N LEU A 193 14.97 -2.26 9.97
CA LEU A 193 16.12 -2.40 9.08
C LEU A 193 17.37 -1.73 9.65
N GLU A 194 17.23 -0.63 10.38
CA GLU A 194 18.32 0.11 11.00
C GLU A 194 18.79 -0.60 12.28
N ASP A 195 20.09 -0.84 12.40
CA ASP A 195 20.70 -1.36 13.63
C ASP A 195 21.01 -0.16 14.51
N GLY A 196 19.96 0.44 15.06
CA GLY A 196 20.06 1.55 16.00
C GLY A 196 20.45 1.07 17.41
N ASP A 197 21.04 2.00 18.17
CA ASP A 197 21.16 1.83 19.61
C ASP A 197 19.79 1.56 20.27
N ARG A 198 19.78 0.74 21.32
CA ARG A 198 18.57 0.18 21.94
C ARG A 198 17.64 1.27 22.46
N ASP A 199 18.19 2.36 23.01
CA ASP A 199 17.39 3.44 23.58
C ASP A 199 16.71 4.28 22.48
N THR A 200 17.39 4.44 21.34
CA THR A 200 16.80 5.09 20.17
C THR A 200 15.70 4.24 19.55
N MET A 201 15.91 2.92 19.49
CA MET A 201 14.92 1.99 19.00
C MET A 201 13.67 1.97 19.89
N SER A 202 13.85 1.88 21.21
CA SER A 202 12.75 1.86 22.19
C SER A 202 11.92 3.14 22.14
N ARG A 203 12.56 4.32 22.14
CA ARG A 203 11.84 5.61 22.02
C ARG A 203 11.05 5.70 20.72
N SER A 204 11.65 5.30 19.60
CA SER A 204 10.99 5.33 18.29
C SER A 204 9.82 4.35 18.20
N ALA A 205 9.95 3.16 18.79
CA ALA A 205 8.88 2.18 18.84
C ALA A 205 7.70 2.67 19.70
N ALA A 206 7.98 3.24 20.87
CA ALA A 206 6.96 3.81 21.75
C ALA A 206 6.20 4.98 21.09
N GLU A 207 6.91 5.82 20.33
CA GLU A 207 6.27 6.89 19.54
C GLU A 207 5.38 6.31 18.44
N ALA A 208 5.87 5.32 17.68
CA ALA A 208 5.08 4.67 16.65
C ALA A 208 3.82 3.98 17.21
N THR A 209 3.89 3.40 18.42
CA THR A 209 2.71 2.86 19.13
C THR A 209 1.70 3.94 19.45
N ARG A 210 2.13 5.06 20.02
CA ARG A 210 1.21 6.20 20.29
C ARG A 210 0.55 6.70 19.01
N SER A 211 1.32 6.84 17.93
CA SER A 211 0.79 7.24 16.62
C SER A 211 -0.20 6.20 16.07
N GLY A 212 0.10 4.90 16.17
CA GLY A 212 -0.79 3.83 15.74
C GLY A 212 -2.13 3.82 16.49
N ILE A 213 -2.09 4.02 17.81
CA ILE A 213 -3.30 4.16 18.65
C ILE A 213 -4.11 5.39 18.23
N ALA A 214 -3.46 6.54 18.00
CA ALA A 214 -4.14 7.76 17.60
C ALA A 214 -4.81 7.63 16.22
N VAL A 215 -4.15 6.97 15.26
CA VAL A 215 -4.71 6.67 13.94
C VAL A 215 -5.93 5.76 14.05
N ARG A 216 -5.86 4.70 14.87
CA ARG A 216 -7.00 3.82 15.16
C ARG A 216 -8.18 4.60 15.75
N GLN A 217 -7.95 5.40 16.79
CA GLN A 217 -9.01 6.19 17.44
C GLN A 217 -9.68 7.18 16.48
N ARG A 218 -8.88 7.83 15.62
CA ARG A 218 -9.42 8.69 14.55
C ARG A 218 -10.29 7.92 13.57
N ALA A 219 -9.91 6.70 13.20
CA ALA A 219 -10.71 5.85 12.32
C ALA A 219 -12.02 5.42 12.99
N GLU A 220 -11.98 5.03 14.27
CA GLU A 220 -13.18 4.69 15.07
C GLU A 220 -14.16 5.85 15.22
N ALA A 221 -13.66 7.09 15.19
CA ALA A 221 -14.48 8.29 15.27
C ALA A 221 -15.19 8.65 13.96
N VAL A 222 -14.77 8.07 12.82
CA VAL A 222 -15.44 8.31 11.54
C VAL A 222 -16.87 7.76 11.59
N ARG A 223 -17.81 8.51 11.01
CA ARG A 223 -19.23 8.15 10.94
C ARG A 223 -19.62 7.98 9.48
N PRO A 224 -19.46 6.78 8.89
CA PRO A 224 -19.82 6.55 7.50
C PRO A 224 -21.34 6.55 7.32
N SER A 225 -21.80 6.83 6.10
CA SER A 225 -23.20 6.58 5.72
C SER A 225 -23.51 5.08 5.75
N LYS A 226 -24.80 4.71 5.77
CA LYS A 226 -25.23 3.30 5.81
C LYS A 226 -24.60 2.45 4.69
N ALA A 227 -24.49 3.01 3.48
CA ALA A 227 -23.90 2.32 2.33
C ALA A 227 -22.39 2.05 2.47
N LEU A 228 -21.73 2.73 3.40
CA LEU A 228 -20.28 2.67 3.60
C LEU A 228 -19.89 2.00 4.93
N GLN A 229 -20.82 1.36 5.64
CA GLN A 229 -20.52 0.70 6.92
C GLN A 229 -19.52 -0.44 6.77
N GLU A 230 -19.76 -1.37 5.84
CA GLU A 230 -18.87 -2.51 5.58
C GLU A 230 -17.47 -2.11 5.07
N PRO A 231 -17.33 -1.25 4.03
CA PRO A 231 -15.99 -0.80 3.62
C PRO A 231 -15.28 0.00 4.72
N HIS A 232 -16.01 0.76 5.54
CA HIS A 232 -15.42 1.42 6.69
C HIS A 232 -14.95 0.44 7.78
N ARG A 233 -15.71 -0.63 8.05
CA ARG A 233 -15.29 -1.70 8.97
C ARG A 233 -13.95 -2.29 8.54
N ARG A 234 -13.77 -2.57 7.24
CA ARG A 234 -12.49 -3.09 6.70
C ARG A 234 -11.34 -2.09 6.87
N ALA A 235 -11.59 -0.81 6.58
CA ALA A 235 -10.61 0.26 6.81
C ALA A 235 -10.24 0.39 8.30
N LEU A 236 -11.19 0.20 9.21
CA LEU A 236 -10.92 0.19 10.66
C LEU A 236 -10.09 -1.04 11.07
N GLU A 237 -10.38 -2.22 10.53
CA GLU A 237 -9.59 -3.43 10.80
C GLU A 237 -8.13 -3.31 10.36
N GLU A 238 -7.89 -2.61 9.25
CA GLU A 238 -6.55 -2.22 8.80
C GLU A 238 -5.84 -1.36 9.86
N GLN A 239 -6.51 -0.34 10.43
CA GLN A 239 -5.92 0.51 11.48
C GLN A 239 -5.68 -0.25 12.79
N ILE A 240 -6.57 -1.19 13.15
CA ILE A 240 -6.37 -2.09 14.28
C ILE A 240 -5.12 -2.96 14.04
N ALA A 241 -4.95 -3.50 12.82
CA ALA A 241 -3.79 -4.30 12.47
C ALA A 241 -2.49 -3.49 12.51
N LEU A 242 -2.51 -2.21 12.08
CA LEU A 242 -1.37 -1.30 12.19
C LEU A 242 -0.99 -1.07 13.66
N ALA A 243 -1.95 -0.75 14.52
CA ALA A 243 -1.70 -0.54 15.94
C ALA A 243 -1.07 -1.77 16.60
N ARG A 244 -1.56 -2.98 16.27
CA ARG A 244 -0.97 -4.25 16.73
C ARG A 244 0.45 -4.46 16.23
N LEU A 245 0.77 -4.02 15.01
CA LEU A 245 2.15 -4.06 14.50
C LEU A 245 3.06 -3.11 15.29
N CYS A 246 2.61 -1.90 15.60
CA CYS A 246 3.38 -0.99 16.44
C CYS A 246 3.66 -1.59 17.83
N GLU A 247 2.63 -2.14 18.48
CA GLU A 247 2.76 -2.83 19.78
C GLU A 247 3.75 -4.00 19.72
N ALA A 248 3.68 -4.81 18.65
CA ALA A 248 4.62 -5.93 18.45
C ALA A 248 6.08 -5.44 18.31
N ILE A 249 6.30 -4.32 17.63
CA ILE A 249 7.63 -3.73 17.45
C ILE A 249 8.14 -3.08 18.75
N GLN A 250 7.26 -2.47 19.54
CA GLN A 250 7.61 -1.98 20.86
C GLN A 250 8.07 -3.12 21.78
N LEU A 251 7.31 -4.22 21.85
CA LEU A 251 7.72 -5.40 22.61
C LEU A 251 9.06 -5.97 22.11
N TYR A 252 9.30 -5.97 20.80
CA TYR A 252 10.58 -6.40 20.24
C TYR A 252 11.75 -5.47 20.61
N SER A 253 11.51 -4.17 20.79
CA SER A 253 12.54 -3.23 21.25
C SER A 253 12.98 -3.50 22.68
N GLU A 254 12.09 -4.06 23.50
CA GLU A 254 12.32 -4.46 24.89
C GLU A 254 12.93 -5.88 24.95
N ASP A 255 12.39 -6.81 24.17
CA ASP A 255 12.81 -8.22 24.10
C ASP A 255 12.98 -8.68 22.64
N ARG A 256 14.24 -8.87 22.21
CA ARG A 256 14.61 -9.33 20.85
C ARG A 256 14.53 -10.86 20.68
N SER A 257 13.70 -11.54 21.46
CA SER A 257 13.51 -12.99 21.37
C SER A 257 12.91 -13.45 20.03
N PRO A 258 13.09 -14.73 19.66
CA PRO A 258 12.42 -15.33 18.50
C PRO A 258 10.89 -15.22 18.54
N GLU A 259 10.29 -15.15 19.72
CA GLU A 259 8.85 -15.00 19.91
C GLU A 259 8.38 -13.59 19.49
N SER A 260 9.10 -12.54 19.92
CA SER A 260 8.83 -11.16 19.48
C SER A 260 8.95 -11.00 17.96
N VAL A 261 9.96 -11.65 17.35
CA VAL A 261 10.10 -11.72 15.89
C VAL A 261 8.88 -12.39 15.24
N THR A 262 8.40 -13.50 15.81
CA THR A 262 7.23 -14.24 15.29
C THR A 262 5.96 -13.40 15.40
N ARG A 263 5.80 -12.64 16.49
CA ARG A 263 4.69 -11.70 16.69
C ARG A 263 4.69 -10.60 15.62
N ILE A 264 5.85 -10.00 15.34
CA ILE A 264 5.99 -9.00 14.26
C ILE A 264 5.56 -9.61 12.93
N ARG A 265 6.07 -10.79 12.56
CA ARG A 265 5.69 -11.43 11.28
C ARG A 265 4.20 -11.67 11.15
N ARG A 266 3.55 -12.14 12.23
CA ARG A 266 2.10 -12.34 12.24
C ARG A 266 1.36 -11.02 12.07
N ALA A 267 1.77 -9.97 12.78
CA ALA A 267 1.15 -8.65 12.70
C ALA A 267 1.32 -8.03 11.30
N VAL A 268 2.51 -8.16 10.71
CA VAL A 268 2.81 -7.73 9.33
C VAL A 268 1.90 -8.44 8.32
N ARG A 269 1.76 -9.77 8.41
CA ARG A 269 0.85 -10.53 7.53
C ARG A 269 -0.60 -10.05 7.68
N THR A 270 -1.08 -9.96 8.91
CA THR A 270 -2.44 -9.47 9.18
C THR A 270 -2.66 -8.07 8.62
N LEU A 271 -1.71 -7.15 8.80
CA LEU A 271 -1.82 -5.80 8.25
C LEU A 271 -1.91 -5.83 6.72
N SER A 272 -1.12 -6.66 6.06
CA SER A 272 -1.19 -6.81 4.60
C SER A 272 -2.54 -7.29 4.10
N ASP A 273 -3.09 -8.32 4.75
CA ASP A 273 -4.38 -8.89 4.36
C ASP A 273 -5.49 -7.86 4.58
N ARG A 274 -5.47 -7.14 5.71
CA ARG A 274 -6.44 -6.08 5.99
C ARG A 274 -6.31 -4.85 5.09
N SER A 275 -5.08 -4.48 4.72
CA SER A 275 -4.85 -3.38 3.76
C SER A 275 -5.44 -3.72 2.39
N ARG A 276 -5.30 -4.99 1.96
CA ARG A 276 -5.92 -5.50 0.74
C ARG A 276 -7.45 -5.42 0.81
N GLU A 277 -8.04 -5.97 1.86
CA GLU A 277 -9.50 -5.97 2.05
C GLU A 277 -10.09 -4.55 2.11
N ALA A 278 -9.37 -3.62 2.74
CA ALA A 278 -9.75 -2.21 2.86
C ALA A 278 -9.72 -1.49 1.50
N GLU A 279 -8.64 -1.65 0.72
CA GLU A 279 -8.52 -1.02 -0.60
C GLU A 279 -9.54 -1.61 -1.58
N GLU A 280 -9.74 -2.93 -1.58
CA GLU A 280 -10.79 -3.58 -2.38
C GLU A 280 -12.19 -3.08 -2.01
N GLY A 281 -12.48 -2.96 -0.72
CA GLY A 281 -13.73 -2.39 -0.23
C GLY A 281 -13.94 -0.94 -0.67
N SER A 282 -12.87 -0.13 -0.66
CA SER A 282 -12.90 1.26 -1.14
C SER A 282 -13.19 1.34 -2.64
N ILE A 283 -12.51 0.53 -3.46
CA ILE A 283 -12.71 0.47 -4.93
C ILE A 283 -14.13 0.00 -5.26
N GLN A 284 -14.62 -1.04 -4.58
CA GLN A 284 -15.99 -1.55 -4.75
C GLN A 284 -17.03 -0.48 -4.38
N SER A 285 -16.79 0.30 -3.33
CA SER A 285 -17.68 1.38 -2.90
C SER A 285 -17.75 2.51 -3.92
N LEU A 286 -16.60 2.88 -4.53
CA LEU A 286 -16.56 3.87 -5.61
C LEU A 286 -17.30 3.36 -6.86
N ALA A 287 -17.10 2.10 -7.23
CA ALA A 287 -17.81 1.47 -8.34
C ALA A 287 -19.33 1.46 -8.11
N ALA A 288 -19.77 1.03 -6.92
CA ALA A 288 -21.18 1.02 -6.55
C ALA A 288 -21.79 2.44 -6.55
N ALA A 289 -21.04 3.44 -6.07
CA ALA A 289 -21.46 4.83 -6.09
C ALA A 289 -21.60 5.39 -7.52
N LEU A 290 -20.85 4.85 -8.49
CA LEU A 290 -20.99 5.15 -9.92
C LEU A 290 -22.13 4.39 -10.61
N GLY A 291 -22.80 3.47 -9.91
CA GLY A 291 -23.80 2.59 -10.50
C GLY A 291 -23.21 1.44 -11.32
N ALA A 292 -21.90 1.18 -11.23
CA ALA A 292 -21.30 -0.03 -11.77
C ALA A 292 -21.68 -1.20 -10.85
N LYS A 293 -22.50 -2.12 -11.37
CA LYS A 293 -22.85 -3.38 -10.69
C LYS A 293 -21.81 -4.45 -10.99
#